data_AF-A0A8J6T9N0-F1
#
_entry.id   AF-A0A8J6T9N0-F1
#
_cell.length_a   1.000
_cell.length_b   1.000
_cell.length_c   1.000
_cell.angle_alpha   90.00
_cell.angle_beta   90.00
_cell.angle_gamma   90.00
#
_symmetry.space_group_name_H-M   'P 1'
#
loop_
_entity.id
_entity.type
_entity.pdbx_description
1 polymer ?
#
loop_
_entity_poly.entity_id
_entity_poly.type
_entity_poly.pdbx_seq_one_letter_code
_entity_poly.pdbx_strand_id
1 'polypeptide(L)'
;MFNLIKKAMFTGIGLALKTKDEVEDLANELVKQGKMSEEEGGKFLDELRKRYDEAQKKLEQRVEKTVKKLIKKADLVTADELKGLKKEIRELKKAVSEKA
;
A
#
# COMPACT_ATOMS: atom_id res chain seq x y z
N MET A 1 -22.99 -5.03 24.65
CA MET A 1 -21.91 -5.57 23.78
C MET A 1 -22.17 -5.35 22.30
N PHE A 2 -23.31 -5.77 21.74
CA PHE A 2 -23.62 -5.58 20.30
C PHE A 2 -23.47 -4.15 19.78
N ASN A 3 -23.93 -3.15 20.55
CA ASN A 3 -23.80 -1.73 20.17
C ASN A 3 -22.35 -1.23 20.10
N LEU A 4 -21.47 -1.72 20.97
CA LEU A 4 -20.05 -1.36 20.99
C LEU A 4 -19.33 -1.94 19.77
N ILE A 5 -19.65 -3.19 19.41
CA ILE A 5 -19.13 -3.84 18.20
C ILE A 5 -19.60 -3.11 16.95
N LYS A 6 -20.90 -2.75 16.87
CA LYS A 6 -21.46 -1.96 15.77
C LYS A 6 -20.73 -0.62 15.63
N LYS A 7 -20.52 0.08 16.74
CA LYS A 7 -19.84 1.38 16.75
C LYS A 7 -18.37 1.24 16.32
N ALA A 8 -17.65 0.24 16.84
CA ALA A 8 -16.28 -0.05 16.44
C ALA A 8 -16.17 -0.42 14.95
N MET A 9 -17.11 -1.20 14.42
CA MET A 9 -17.17 -1.50 12.99
C MET A 9 -17.44 -0.26 12.14
N PHE A 10 -18.43 0.56 12.50
CA PHE A 10 -18.73 1.78 11.75
C PHE A 10 -17.60 2.80 11.83
N THR A 11 -16.96 2.95 12.98
CA THR A 11 -15.75 3.76 13.13
C THR A 11 -14.60 3.18 12.30
N GLY A 12 -14.38 1.86 12.31
CA GLY A 12 -13.35 1.21 11.49
C GLY A 12 -13.56 1.40 9.99
N ILE A 13 -14.81 1.30 9.51
CA ILE A 13 -15.18 1.56 8.11
C ILE A 13 -15.00 3.05 7.78
N GLY A 14 -15.48 3.95 8.65
CA GLY A 14 -15.32 5.39 8.47
C GLY A 14 -13.87 5.82 8.41
N LEU A 15 -13.02 5.24 9.27
CA LEU A 15 -11.58 5.46 9.29
C LEU A 15 -10.88 4.92 8.03
N ALA A 16 -11.32 3.79 7.49
CA ALA A 16 -10.74 3.22 6.28
C ALA A 16 -10.98 4.06 5.01
N LEU A 17 -11.96 4.97 5.05
CA LEU A 17 -12.29 5.87 3.94
C LEU A 17 -11.69 7.28 4.09
N LYS A 18 -11.05 7.57 5.23
CA LYS A 18 -10.53 8.90 5.56
C LYS A 18 -9.08 9.08 5.14
N THR A 19 -8.68 10.33 4.95
CA THR A 19 -7.27 10.69 4.67
C THR A 19 -6.42 10.63 5.94
N LYS A 20 -5.08 10.60 5.77
CA LYS A 20 -4.14 10.62 6.90
C LYS A 20 -4.42 11.78 7.86
N ASP A 21 -4.62 12.97 7.33
CA ASP A 21 -4.88 14.19 8.13
C ASP A 21 -6.18 14.06 8.94
N GLU A 22 -7.25 13.55 8.33
CA GLU A 22 -8.52 13.34 9.04
C GLU A 22 -8.42 12.26 10.14
N VAL A 23 -7.57 11.24 9.93
CA VAL A 23 -7.30 10.21 10.93
C VAL A 23 -6.47 10.79 12.08
N GLU A 24 -5.49 11.65 11.80
CA GLU A 24 -4.71 12.36 12.81
C GLU A 24 -5.56 13.34 13.62
N ASP A 25 -6.46 14.09 12.97
CA ASP A 25 -7.40 15.00 13.65
C ASP A 25 -8.31 14.25 14.63
N LEU A 26 -8.87 13.12 14.22
CA LEU A 26 -9.68 12.28 15.11
C LEU A 26 -8.84 11.73 16.27
N ALA A 27 -7.60 11.34 16.01
CA ALA A 27 -6.71 10.87 17.06
C ALA A 27 -6.38 11.97 18.08
N ASN A 28 -6.17 13.20 17.62
CA ASN A 28 -5.99 14.37 18.47
C ASN A 28 -7.25 14.65 19.32
N GLU A 29 -8.45 14.47 18.77
CA GLU A 29 -9.69 14.56 19.54
C GLU A 29 -9.79 13.48 20.63
N LEU A 30 -9.39 12.24 20.31
CA LEU A 30 -9.38 11.13 21.26
C LEU A 30 -8.39 11.36 22.41
N VAL A 31 -7.21 11.92 22.13
CA VAL A 31 -6.23 12.30 23.15
C VAL A 31 -6.82 13.34 24.11
N LYS A 32 -7.48 14.37 23.56
CA LYS A 32 -8.14 15.42 24.35
C LYS A 32 -9.31 14.89 25.18
N GLN A 33 -10.20 14.11 24.57
CA GLN A 33 -11.38 13.55 25.24
C GLN A 33 -11.01 12.50 26.28
N GLY A 34 -9.97 11.71 26.00
CA GLY A 34 -9.42 10.71 26.92
C GLY A 34 -8.66 11.31 28.10
N LYS A 35 -8.45 12.64 28.12
CA LYS A 35 -7.64 13.35 29.13
C LYS A 35 -6.26 12.70 29.29
N MET A 36 -5.67 12.25 28.19
CA MET A 36 -4.35 11.64 28.20
C MET A 36 -3.33 12.72 28.57
N SER A 37 -2.27 12.32 29.29
CA SER A 37 -1.13 13.20 29.51
C SER A 37 -0.44 13.52 28.18
N GLU A 38 0.37 14.58 28.15
CA GLU A 38 1.12 14.97 26.95
C GLU A 38 2.02 13.84 26.43
N GLU A 39 2.65 13.10 27.35
CA GLU A 39 3.50 11.95 27.02
C GLU A 39 2.70 10.77 26.44
N GLU A 40 1.55 10.44 27.03
CA GLU A 40 0.68 9.36 26.54
C GLU A 40 0.05 9.70 25.19
N GLY A 41 -0.41 10.95 25.03
CA GLY A 41 -0.98 11.46 23.78
C GLY A 41 0.03 11.46 22.65
N GLY A 42 1.26 11.93 22.92
CA GLY A 42 2.35 11.89 21.95
C GLY A 42 2.68 10.48 21.49
N LYS A 43 2.85 9.54 22.43
CA LYS A 43 3.11 8.12 22.11
C LYS A 43 1.99 7.50 21.27
N PHE A 44 0.73 7.81 21.58
CA PHE A 44 -0.42 7.30 20.84
C PHE A 44 -0.44 7.80 19.39
N LEU A 45 -0.23 9.10 19.17
CA LEU A 45 -0.19 9.69 17.83
C LEU A 45 0.96 9.13 17.00
N ASP A 46 2.15 8.98 17.59
CA ASP A 46 3.31 8.41 16.91
C ASP A 46 3.07 6.94 16.51
N GLU A 47 2.47 6.14 17.39
CA GLU A 47 2.12 4.75 17.07
C GLU A 47 1.07 4.69 15.96
N LEU A 48 0.06 5.56 15.99
CA LEU A 48 -0.97 5.63 14.96
C LEU A 48 -0.36 5.97 13.60
N ARG A 49 0.51 6.98 13.53
CA ARG A 49 1.22 7.37 12.30
C ARG A 49 2.01 6.20 11.73
N LYS A 50 2.79 5.52 12.57
CA LYS A 50 3.57 4.36 12.17
C LYS A 50 2.68 3.24 11.61
N ARG A 51 1.58 2.92 12.29
CA ARG A 51 0.63 1.88 11.84
C ARG A 51 -0.05 2.27 10.53
N TYR A 52 -0.38 3.55 10.35
CA TYR A 52 -0.94 4.06 9.10
C TYR A 52 0.04 3.87 7.95
N ASP A 53 1.30 4.29 8.11
CA ASP A 53 2.34 4.16 7.08
C ASP A 53 2.61 2.69 6.72
N GLU A 54 2.62 1.79 7.71
CA GLU A 54 2.74 0.35 7.48
C GLU A 54 1.54 -0.22 6.70
N ALA A 55 0.31 0.22 7.02
CA ALA A 55 -0.90 -0.20 6.32
C ALA A 55 -0.89 0.30 4.86
N GLN A 56 -0.49 1.55 4.64
CA GLN A 56 -0.36 2.13 3.30
C GLN A 56 0.63 1.33 2.46
N LYS A 57 1.82 1.04 2.99
CA LYS A 57 2.84 0.25 2.28
C LYS A 57 2.34 -1.16 1.89
N LYS A 58 1.60 -1.82 2.79
CA LYS A 58 0.99 -3.14 2.49
C LYS A 58 -0.08 -3.04 1.40
N LEU A 59 -0.86 -1.94 1.40
CA LEU A 59 -1.85 -1.68 0.36
C LEU A 59 -1.18 -1.47 -1.00
N GLU A 60 -0.15 -0.63 -1.08
CA GLU A 60 0.64 -0.39 -2.30
C GLU A 60 1.18 -1.71 -2.89
N GLN A 61 1.81 -2.54 -2.07
CA GLN A 61 2.30 -3.86 -2.48
C GLN A 61 1.19 -4.77 -3.00
N ARG A 62 0.01 -4.75 -2.36
CA ARG A 62 -1.14 -5.55 -2.80
C ARG A 62 -1.68 -5.05 -4.14
N VAL A 63 -1.76 -3.74 -4.34
CA VAL A 63 -2.19 -3.13 -5.61
C VAL A 63 -1.21 -3.49 -6.72
N GLU A 64 0.10 -3.29 -6.50
CA GLU A 64 1.13 -3.63 -7.48
C GLU A 64 1.06 -5.10 -7.89
N LYS A 65 0.95 -6.01 -6.92
CA LYS A 65 0.80 -7.46 -7.18
C LYS A 65 -0.47 -7.78 -7.97
N THR A 66 -1.56 -7.08 -7.68
CA THR A 66 -2.85 -7.27 -8.35
C THR A 66 -2.76 -6.80 -9.81
N VAL A 67 -2.21 -5.61 -10.04
CA VAL A 67 -1.99 -5.08 -11.39
C VAL A 67 -1.08 -6.00 -12.20
N LYS A 68 0.05 -6.44 -11.65
CA LYS A 68 0.95 -7.41 -12.32
C LYS A 68 0.23 -8.71 -12.68
N LYS A 69 -0.64 -9.22 -11.80
CA LYS A 69 -1.44 -10.41 -12.09
C LYS A 69 -2.46 -10.17 -13.22
N LEU A 70 -3.08 -9.00 -13.27
CA LEU A 70 -4.05 -8.66 -14.32
C LEU A 70 -3.36 -8.53 -15.68
N ILE A 71 -2.22 -7.84 -15.74
CA ILE A 71 -1.38 -7.75 -16.96
C ILE A 71 -1.05 -9.15 -17.49
N LYS A 72 -0.58 -10.03 -16.60
CA LYS A 72 -0.26 -11.42 -16.97
C LYS A 72 -1.49 -12.22 -17.43
N LYS A 73 -2.66 -12.01 -16.81
CA LYS A 73 -3.92 -12.68 -17.21
C LYS A 73 -4.48 -12.17 -18.54
N ALA A 74 -4.24 -10.90 -18.86
CA ALA A 74 -4.63 -10.29 -20.11
C ALA A 74 -3.65 -10.60 -21.27
N ASP A 75 -2.65 -11.47 -21.03
CA ASP A 75 -1.60 -11.82 -21.99
C ASP A 75 -0.83 -10.60 -22.53
N LEU A 76 -0.69 -9.58 -21.69
CA LEU A 76 0.03 -8.35 -22.03
C LEU A 76 1.49 -8.49 -21.62
N VAL A 77 2.39 -8.25 -22.59
CA VAL A 77 3.84 -8.25 -22.37
C VAL A 77 4.26 -6.95 -21.69
N THR A 78 5.07 -7.06 -20.63
CA THR A 78 5.66 -5.89 -19.96
C THR A 78 6.80 -5.28 -20.78
N ALA A 79 7.10 -4.00 -20.54
CA ALA A 79 8.21 -3.33 -21.22
C ALA A 79 9.56 -4.02 -20.97
N ASP A 80 9.75 -4.60 -19.78
CA ASP A 80 10.99 -5.28 -19.40
C ASP A 80 11.14 -6.63 -20.10
N GLU A 81 10.07 -7.42 -20.19
CA GLU A 81 10.04 -8.66 -20.97
C GLU A 81 10.34 -8.38 -22.46
N LEU A 82 9.74 -7.32 -23.02
CA LEU A 82 10.00 -6.92 -24.40
C LEU A 82 11.47 -6.48 -24.61
N LYS A 83 12.06 -5.76 -23.64
CA LYS A 83 13.48 -5.38 -23.70
C LYS A 83 14.39 -6.61 -23.61
N GLY A 84 14.07 -7.56 -22.73
CA GLY A 84 14.78 -8.84 -22.60
C GLY A 84 14.79 -9.60 -23.93
N LEU A 85 13.61 -9.76 -24.53
CA LEU A 85 13.47 -10.42 -25.84
C LEU A 85 14.27 -9.71 -26.94
N LYS A 86 14.22 -8.37 -26.98
CA LYS A 86 15.02 -7.58 -27.95
C LYS A 86 16.51 -7.77 -27.76
N LYS A 87 16.99 -7.95 -26.52
CA LYS A 87 18.41 -8.20 -26.23
C LYS A 87 18.82 -9.58 -26.72
N GLU A 88 18.05 -10.62 -26.38
CA GLU A 88 18.30 -12.00 -26.87
C GLU A 88 18.32 -12.06 -28.40
N ILE A 89 17.37 -11.40 -29.07
CA ILE A 89 17.33 -11.33 -30.54
C ILE A 89 18.61 -10.67 -31.10
N ARG A 90 19.14 -9.63 -30.45
CA ARG A 90 20.39 -9.00 -30.91
C ARG A 90 21.59 -9.92 -30.73
N GLU A 91 21.67 -10.63 -29.61
CA GLU A 91 22.76 -11.57 -29.33
C GLU A 91 22.74 -12.75 -30.31
N LEU A 92 21.56 -13.32 -30.57
CA LEU A 92 21.38 -14.37 -31.57
C LEU A 92 21.78 -13.89 -32.97
N LYS A 93 21.36 -12.68 -33.36
CA LYS A 93 21.75 -12.09 -34.66
C LYS A 93 23.26 -11.96 -34.81
N LYS A 94 23.96 -11.51 -33.76
CA LYS A 94 25.43 -11.44 -33.75
C LYS A 94 26.07 -12.82 -33.89
N ALA A 95 25.63 -13.79 -33.09
CA ALA A 95 26.17 -15.13 -33.11
C ALA A 95 25.98 -15.85 -34.46
N VAL A 96 24.87 -15.59 -35.15
CA VAL A 96 24.64 -16.10 -36.51
C VAL A 96 25.53 -15.39 -37.53
N SER A 97 25.70 -14.07 -37.44
CA SER A 97 26.58 -13.32 -38.35
C SER A 97 28.06 -13.62 -38.19
N GLU A 98 28.51 -14.04 -37.00
CA GLU A 98 29.90 -14.43 -36.74
C GLU A 98 30.21 -15.87 -37.22
N LYS A 99 29.18 -16.68 -37.46
CA LYS A 99 29.29 -18.07 -37.95
C LYS A 99 29.10 -18.20 -39.46
N ALA A 100 28.70 -17.13 -40.15
CA ALA A 100 28.56 -17.05 -41.61
C ALA A 100 29.80 -16.41 -42.22
#